data_AF-A0A9D4SLD4-F1
#
_entry.id   AF-A0A9D4SLD4-F1
#
_cell.length_a   1.000
_cell.length_b   1.000
_cell.length_c   1.000
_cell.angle_alpha   90.00
_cell.angle_beta   90.00
_cell.angle_gamma   90.00
#
_symmetry.space_group_name_H-M   'P 1'
#
loop_
_entity.id
_entity.type
_entity.pdbx_description
1 polymer ?
#
loop_
_entity_poly.entity_id
_entity_poly.type
_entity_poly.pdbx_seq_one_letter_code
_entity_poly.pdbx_strand_id
1 'polypeptide(L)'
;MDGLLLVFSNLSLLPAIYIAIKGQFYAESIIYCLTMIFSALYHLCDCHGFHYCIFPYDMLQFGDFFTATLTLWCTAIIISNVPYQWISSFHLVGATIFGTLLHFWMTGTWSFVVPAISTLLLIGSYWGYRYYRERTLPELIYSNNFYVAIGLMVLGSILFASQTIFYFRRLYGISHSLWHISMSLAIALLLPRYQNIDSFWTENLKINSTNESNQPKPPIIAIAPAPPPPTTASCQQHNNNDIMNFNSQVNKAFAL
;
A
#
# COMPACT_ATOMS: atom_id res chain seq x y z
N MET A 1 -27.66 -19.58 -6.90
CA MET A 1 -26.58 -19.87 -7.87
C MET A 1 -25.64 -18.69 -8.06
N ASP A 2 -26.07 -17.44 -7.80
CA ASP A 2 -25.24 -16.26 -8.00
C ASP A 2 -24.01 -16.18 -7.07
N GLY A 3 -24.13 -16.54 -5.79
CA GLY A 3 -22.99 -16.47 -4.84
C GLY A 3 -21.76 -17.29 -5.26
N LEU A 4 -21.95 -18.45 -5.91
CA LEU A 4 -20.83 -19.26 -6.41
C LEU A 4 -20.08 -18.57 -7.55
N LEU A 5 -20.77 -17.85 -8.43
CA LEU A 5 -20.12 -17.08 -9.50
C LEU A 5 -19.19 -16.00 -8.93
N LEU A 6 -19.59 -15.39 -7.81
CA LEU A 6 -18.79 -14.38 -7.13
C LEU A 6 -17.56 -15.00 -6.45
N VAL A 7 -17.69 -16.18 -5.85
CA VAL A 7 -16.54 -16.91 -5.30
C VAL A 7 -15.55 -17.31 -6.40
N PHE A 8 -16.04 -17.85 -7.53
CA PHE A 8 -15.15 -18.26 -8.62
C PHE A 8 -14.51 -17.08 -9.35
N SER A 9 -15.20 -15.96 -9.50
CA SER A 9 -14.63 -14.75 -10.12
C SER A 9 -13.45 -14.18 -9.33
N ASN A 10 -13.41 -14.36 -8.01
CA ASN A 10 -12.26 -13.97 -7.18
C ASN A 10 -10.95 -14.74 -7.51
N LEU A 11 -11.05 -15.95 -8.07
CA LEU A 11 -9.87 -16.70 -8.52
C LEU A 11 -9.14 -16.01 -9.69
N SER A 12 -9.79 -15.07 -10.37
CA SER A 12 -9.16 -14.24 -11.40
C SER A 12 -8.03 -13.35 -10.87
N LEU A 13 -7.88 -13.23 -9.54
CA LEU A 13 -6.76 -12.53 -8.90
C LEU A 13 -5.49 -13.39 -8.77
N LEU A 14 -5.58 -14.72 -8.97
CA LEU A 14 -4.43 -15.62 -8.91
C LEU A 14 -3.27 -15.25 -9.86
N PRO A 15 -3.51 -14.81 -11.12
CA PRO A 15 -2.44 -14.32 -11.98
C PRO A 15 -1.69 -13.12 -11.39
N ALA A 16 -2.40 -12.17 -10.76
CA ALA A 16 -1.78 -11.02 -10.11
C ALA A 16 -0.93 -11.45 -8.91
N ILE A 17 -1.43 -12.37 -8.08
CA ILE A 17 -0.69 -12.96 -6.96
C ILE A 17 0.59 -13.64 -7.46
N TYR A 18 0.48 -14.48 -8.50
CA TYR A 18 1.62 -15.19 -9.06
C TYR A 18 2.69 -14.23 -9.59
N ILE A 19 2.29 -13.21 -10.34
CA ILE A 19 3.20 -12.18 -10.87
C ILE A 19 3.85 -11.40 -9.72
N ALA A 20 3.08 -11.02 -8.68
CA ALA A 20 3.60 -10.31 -7.52
C ALA A 20 4.66 -11.12 -6.76
N ILE A 21 4.42 -12.42 -6.54
CA ILE A 21 5.39 -13.32 -5.89
C ILE A 21 6.65 -13.45 -6.73
N LYS A 22 6.52 -13.63 -8.06
CA LYS A 22 7.67 -13.71 -8.97
C LYS A 22 8.46 -12.41 -9.03
N GLY A 23 7.77 -11.27 -8.91
CA GLY A 23 8.38 -9.95 -8.80
C GLY A 23 8.85 -9.56 -7.40
N GLN A 24 8.82 -10.48 -6.41
CA GLN A 24 9.25 -10.21 -5.03
C GLN A 24 8.50 -9.06 -4.34
N PHE A 25 7.29 -8.73 -4.80
CA PHE A 25 6.36 -7.79 -4.17
C PHE A 25 5.58 -8.51 -3.06
N TYR A 26 6.28 -8.91 -1.99
CA TYR A 26 5.73 -9.80 -0.98
C TYR A 26 4.57 -9.17 -0.21
N ALA A 27 4.68 -7.90 0.17
CA ALA A 27 3.61 -7.21 0.90
C ALA A 27 2.33 -7.16 0.07
N GLU A 28 2.46 -6.83 -1.21
CA GLU A 28 1.36 -6.70 -2.15
C GLU A 28 0.76 -8.06 -2.49
N SER A 29 1.58 -9.10 -2.64
CA SER A 29 1.11 -10.47 -2.82
C SER A 29 0.27 -10.97 -1.65
N ILE A 30 0.64 -10.63 -0.41
CA ILE A 30 -0.12 -10.98 0.79
C ILE A 30 -1.47 -10.26 0.76
N ILE A 31 -1.50 -8.96 0.45
CA ILE A 31 -2.75 -8.21 0.33
C ILE A 31 -3.64 -8.80 -0.75
N TYR A 32 -3.11 -9.17 -1.92
CA TYR A 32 -3.90 -9.79 -2.99
C TYR A 32 -4.48 -11.13 -2.57
N CYS A 33 -3.70 -11.97 -1.86
CA CYS A 33 -4.19 -13.21 -1.28
C CYS A 33 -5.32 -12.96 -0.26
N LEU A 34 -5.15 -11.97 0.63
CA LEU A 34 -6.16 -11.62 1.63
C LEU A 34 -7.44 -11.13 0.96
N THR A 35 -7.34 -10.28 -0.07
CA THR A 35 -8.49 -9.83 -0.87
C THR A 35 -9.26 -10.99 -1.46
N MET A 36 -8.57 -11.94 -2.10
CA MET A 36 -9.21 -13.14 -2.64
C MET A 36 -9.93 -13.96 -1.56
N ILE A 37 -9.31 -14.15 -0.39
CA ILE A 37 -9.86 -14.96 0.70
C ILE A 37 -11.05 -14.26 1.36
N PHE A 38 -10.93 -12.98 1.75
CA PHE A 38 -12.01 -12.24 2.39
C PHE A 38 -13.22 -12.11 1.47
N SER A 39 -13.00 -11.82 0.19
CA SER A 39 -14.08 -11.74 -0.81
C SER A 39 -14.79 -13.07 -1.01
N ALA A 40 -14.03 -14.17 -1.12
CA ALA A 40 -14.60 -15.50 -1.25
C ALA A 40 -15.41 -15.90 0.00
N LEU A 41 -14.90 -15.65 1.20
CA LEU A 41 -15.59 -15.96 2.46
C LEU A 41 -16.85 -15.11 2.66
N TYR A 42 -16.79 -13.82 2.31
CA TYR A 42 -17.93 -12.92 2.34
C TYR A 42 -19.05 -13.42 1.41
N HIS A 43 -18.75 -13.70 0.14
CA HIS A 43 -19.75 -14.18 -0.81
C HIS A 43 -20.24 -15.61 -0.55
N LEU A 44 -19.44 -16.43 0.11
CA LEU A 44 -19.88 -17.74 0.58
C LEU A 44 -20.91 -17.58 1.71
N CYS A 45 -20.67 -16.68 2.67
CA CYS A 45 -21.59 -16.36 3.77
C CYS A 45 -22.89 -15.69 3.29
N ASP A 46 -22.81 -14.86 2.24
CA ASP A 46 -23.94 -14.16 1.60
C ASP A 46 -24.78 -15.06 0.66
N CYS A 47 -24.36 -16.31 0.41
CA CYS A 47 -25.02 -17.18 -0.54
C CYS A 47 -26.31 -17.80 0.05
N HIS A 48 -27.45 -17.60 -0.63
CA HIS A 48 -28.79 -18.15 -0.29
C HIS A 48 -28.92 -19.68 -0.40
N GLY A 49 -28.10 -20.44 0.32
CA GLY A 49 -28.15 -21.91 0.35
C GLY A 49 -27.01 -22.56 1.14
N PHE A 50 -25.93 -21.84 1.38
CA PHE A 50 -24.82 -22.24 2.24
C PHE A 50 -24.51 -21.06 3.16
N HIS A 51 -25.27 -20.90 4.25
CA HIS A 51 -24.99 -19.88 5.27
C HIS A 51 -23.81 -20.29 6.15
N TYR A 52 -22.65 -20.52 5.54
CA TYR A 52 -21.43 -20.88 6.23
C TYR A 52 -20.58 -19.64 6.49
N CYS A 53 -20.84 -18.99 7.61
CA CYS A 53 -20.12 -17.80 8.04
C CYS A 53 -19.13 -18.20 9.15
N ILE A 54 -17.83 -18.29 8.81
CA ILE A 54 -16.76 -18.56 9.79
C ILE A 54 -16.66 -17.39 10.80
N PHE A 55 -16.93 -16.18 10.32
CA PHE A 55 -16.90 -14.93 11.09
C PHE A 55 -18.22 -14.16 10.92
N PRO A 56 -18.49 -13.14 11.76
CA PRO A 56 -19.65 -12.27 11.59
C PRO A 56 -19.68 -11.63 10.19
N TYR A 57 -20.87 -11.52 9.61
CA TYR A 57 -21.07 -10.97 8.26
C TYR A 57 -20.40 -9.60 8.09
N ASP A 58 -20.62 -8.69 9.03
CA ASP A 58 -20.08 -7.32 8.99
C ASP A 58 -18.55 -7.30 8.98
N MET A 59 -17.91 -8.26 9.66
CA MET A 59 -16.45 -8.41 9.65
C MET A 59 -15.95 -8.89 8.28
N LEU A 60 -16.62 -9.86 7.68
CA LEU A 60 -16.27 -10.37 6.35
C LEU A 60 -16.48 -9.31 5.28
N GLN A 61 -17.58 -8.57 5.36
CA GLN A 61 -17.87 -7.43 4.47
C GLN A 61 -16.81 -6.33 4.60
N PHE A 62 -16.47 -5.96 5.83
CA PHE A 62 -15.39 -4.99 6.08
C PHE A 62 -14.07 -5.47 5.49
N GLY A 63 -13.71 -6.74 5.76
CA GLY A 63 -12.48 -7.35 5.27
C GLY A 63 -12.39 -7.33 3.75
N ASP A 64 -13.47 -7.70 3.05
CA ASP A 64 -13.54 -7.68 1.59
C ASP A 64 -13.27 -6.27 1.03
N PHE A 65 -14.02 -5.26 1.49
CA PHE A 65 -13.87 -3.89 0.99
C PHE A 65 -12.52 -3.26 1.36
N PHE A 66 -12.03 -3.53 2.57
CA PHE A 66 -10.75 -3.02 3.05
C PHE A 66 -9.57 -3.59 2.26
N THR A 67 -9.55 -4.91 2.09
CA THR A 67 -8.46 -5.56 1.37
C THR A 67 -8.52 -5.28 -0.13
N ALA A 68 -9.71 -5.22 -0.75
CA ALA A 68 -9.87 -4.79 -2.13
C ALA A 68 -9.36 -3.35 -2.36
N THR A 69 -9.66 -2.44 -1.43
CA THR A 69 -9.15 -1.07 -1.43
C THR A 69 -7.62 -1.03 -1.31
N LEU A 70 -7.07 -1.80 -0.38
CA LEU A 70 -5.63 -1.91 -0.21
C LEU A 70 -4.92 -2.51 -1.42
N THR A 71 -5.53 -3.49 -2.10
CA THR A 71 -5.03 -4.04 -3.35
C THR A 71 -4.80 -2.94 -4.38
N LEU A 72 -5.78 -2.06 -4.59
CA LEU A 72 -5.65 -0.93 -5.52
C LEU A 72 -4.57 0.07 -5.07
N TRP A 73 -4.49 0.35 -3.77
CA TRP A 73 -3.51 1.25 -3.20
C TRP A 73 -2.07 0.75 -3.34
N CYS A 74 -1.81 -0.48 -2.93
CA CYS A 74 -0.50 -1.13 -3.05
C CYS A 74 -0.07 -1.25 -4.53
N THR A 75 -1.01 -1.61 -5.42
CA THR A 75 -0.76 -1.61 -6.87
C THR A 75 -0.33 -0.22 -7.35
N ALA A 76 -1.02 0.84 -6.92
CA ALA A 76 -0.68 2.22 -7.26
C ALA A 76 0.71 2.63 -6.76
N ILE A 77 1.14 2.17 -5.58
CA ILE A 77 2.50 2.42 -5.06
C ILE A 77 3.57 1.81 -5.97
N ILE A 78 3.37 0.58 -6.43
CA ILE A 78 4.29 -0.08 -7.38
C ILE A 78 4.39 0.74 -8.68
N ILE A 79 3.26 1.14 -9.24
CA ILE A 79 3.18 1.80 -10.56
C ILE A 79 3.66 3.25 -10.52
N SER A 80 3.43 3.94 -9.40
CA SER A 80 3.90 5.32 -9.20
C SER A 80 5.42 5.41 -9.08
N ASN A 81 6.12 4.28 -8.90
CA ASN A 81 7.57 4.21 -8.75
C ASN A 81 8.08 5.14 -7.63
N VAL A 82 7.40 5.06 -6.48
CA VAL A 82 7.75 5.82 -5.27
C VAL A 82 9.13 5.39 -4.77
N PRO A 83 9.98 6.31 -4.27
CA PRO A 83 11.28 5.95 -3.73
C PRO A 83 11.17 4.93 -2.59
N TYR A 84 12.06 3.94 -2.58
CA TYR A 84 12.04 2.80 -1.65
C TYR A 84 11.84 3.20 -0.17
N GLN A 85 12.51 4.26 0.27
CA GLN A 85 12.42 4.77 1.64
C GLN A 85 10.99 5.17 2.08
N TRP A 86 10.13 5.55 1.13
CA TRP A 86 8.77 6.01 1.41
C TRP A 86 7.70 4.93 1.23
N ILE A 87 8.02 3.80 0.58
CA ILE A 87 7.04 2.74 0.26
C ILE A 87 6.35 2.22 1.52
N SER A 88 7.11 1.91 2.57
CA SER A 88 6.55 1.44 3.84
C SER A 88 5.61 2.48 4.47
N SER A 89 6.01 3.76 4.44
CA SER A 89 5.18 4.86 4.95
C SER A 89 3.86 4.97 4.19
N PHE A 90 3.87 4.90 2.85
CA PHE A 90 2.64 4.94 2.05
C PHE A 90 1.74 3.71 2.29
N HIS A 91 2.31 2.52 2.47
CA HIS A 91 1.54 1.34 2.85
C HIS A 91 0.83 1.55 4.20
N LEU A 92 1.55 2.01 5.22
CA LEU A 92 1.00 2.20 6.56
C LEU A 92 -0.04 3.31 6.60
N VAL A 93 0.23 4.45 5.96
CA VAL A 93 -0.69 5.58 5.87
C VAL A 93 -1.96 5.18 5.13
N GLY A 94 -1.85 4.52 3.98
CA GLY A 94 -3.00 4.02 3.23
C GLY A 94 -3.85 3.04 4.03
N ALA A 95 -3.22 2.04 4.66
CA ALA A 95 -3.92 1.06 5.49
C ALA A 95 -4.67 1.72 6.66
N THR A 96 -4.05 2.69 7.32
CA THR A 96 -4.66 3.40 8.45
C THR A 96 -5.82 4.27 7.99
N ILE A 97 -5.63 5.07 6.94
CA ILE A 97 -6.67 5.99 6.43
C ILE A 97 -7.84 5.20 5.85
N PHE A 98 -7.60 4.19 5.01
CA PHE A 98 -8.70 3.43 4.41
C PHE A 98 -9.39 2.54 5.41
N GLY A 99 -8.67 1.92 6.34
CA GLY A 99 -9.28 1.12 7.40
C GLY A 99 -10.21 1.96 8.28
N THR A 100 -9.75 3.14 8.71
CA THR A 100 -10.58 4.06 9.51
C THR A 100 -11.74 4.62 8.70
N LEU A 101 -11.52 5.07 7.46
CA LEU A 101 -12.56 5.62 6.61
C LEU A 101 -13.66 4.60 6.32
N LEU A 102 -13.27 3.36 6.00
CA LEU A 102 -14.23 2.29 5.74
C LEU A 102 -15.05 1.95 6.97
N HIS A 103 -14.47 2.02 8.17
CA HIS A 103 -15.22 1.83 9.41
C HIS A 103 -16.35 2.85 9.58
N PHE A 104 -16.13 4.11 9.19
CA PHE A 104 -17.17 5.15 9.28
C PHE A 104 -18.18 5.12 8.13
N TRP A 105 -17.78 4.65 6.94
CA TRP A 105 -18.61 4.69 5.72
C TRP A 105 -18.81 3.29 5.11
N MET A 106 -19.09 2.29 5.95
CA MET A 106 -19.10 0.84 5.58
C MET A 106 -20.04 0.47 4.42
N THR A 107 -21.03 1.29 4.09
CA THR A 107 -22.18 0.88 3.26
C THR A 107 -22.37 1.65 1.96
N GLY A 108 -21.51 2.63 1.65
CA GLY A 108 -21.67 3.49 0.48
C GLY A 108 -20.67 3.19 -0.63
N THR A 109 -21.06 3.42 -1.90
CA THR A 109 -20.16 3.48 -3.08
C THR A 109 -18.89 4.33 -2.82
N TRP A 110 -18.99 5.29 -1.90
CA TRP A 110 -17.89 6.12 -1.41
C TRP A 110 -16.70 5.35 -0.85
N SER A 111 -16.92 4.14 -0.34
CA SER A 111 -15.89 3.21 0.14
C SER A 111 -14.83 2.91 -0.93
N PHE A 112 -15.21 2.90 -2.21
CA PHE A 112 -14.31 2.67 -3.34
C PHE A 112 -13.90 3.96 -4.06
N VAL A 113 -14.77 4.98 -4.07
CA VAL A 113 -14.49 6.26 -4.76
C VAL A 113 -13.33 7.00 -4.10
N VAL A 114 -13.32 7.13 -2.77
CA VAL A 114 -12.27 7.90 -2.07
C VAL A 114 -10.89 7.26 -2.27
N PRO A 115 -10.72 5.93 -2.09
CA PRO A 115 -9.45 5.30 -2.40
C PRO A 115 -9.07 5.37 -3.89
N ALA A 116 -10.03 5.22 -4.81
CA ALA A 116 -9.76 5.33 -6.25
C ALA A 116 -9.24 6.73 -6.64
N ILE A 117 -9.83 7.79 -6.09
CA ILE A 117 -9.30 9.15 -6.31
C ILE A 117 -7.90 9.28 -5.71
N SER A 118 -7.71 8.76 -4.50
CA SER A 118 -6.42 8.82 -3.80
C SER A 118 -5.31 8.09 -4.57
N THR A 119 -5.58 6.92 -5.16
CA THR A 119 -4.63 6.17 -5.99
C THR A 119 -4.28 6.93 -7.27
N LEU A 120 -5.27 7.51 -7.94
CA LEU A 120 -5.04 8.33 -9.14
C LEU A 120 -4.20 9.57 -8.84
N LEU A 121 -4.44 10.24 -7.70
CA LEU A 121 -3.64 11.37 -7.25
C LEU A 121 -2.19 10.97 -6.94
N LEU A 122 -1.98 9.82 -6.30
CA LEU A 122 -0.63 9.30 -6.04
C LEU A 122 0.12 9.04 -7.35
N ILE A 123 -0.49 8.30 -8.29
CA ILE A 123 0.13 8.00 -9.59
C ILE A 123 0.40 9.29 -10.36
N GLY A 124 -0.61 10.16 -10.48
CA GLY A 124 -0.51 11.41 -11.24
C GLY A 124 0.53 12.38 -10.67
N SER A 125 0.65 12.49 -9.35
CA SER A 125 1.63 13.37 -8.70
C SER A 125 3.06 12.89 -8.94
N TYR A 126 3.36 11.60 -8.75
CA TYR A 126 4.71 11.06 -8.96
C TYR A 126 5.11 11.06 -10.44
N TRP A 127 4.20 10.67 -11.33
CA TRP A 127 4.45 10.71 -12.78
C TRP A 127 4.61 12.15 -13.28
N GLY A 128 3.78 13.07 -12.81
CA GLY A 128 3.88 14.49 -13.14
C GLY A 128 5.18 15.12 -12.64
N TYR A 129 5.58 14.81 -11.41
CA TYR A 129 6.87 15.26 -10.86
C TYR A 129 8.05 14.72 -11.67
N ARG A 130 8.04 13.42 -11.99
CA ARG A 130 9.08 12.78 -12.81
C ARG A 130 9.14 13.40 -14.20
N TYR A 131 8.00 13.61 -14.85
CA TYR A 131 7.94 14.27 -16.15
C TYR A 131 8.46 15.71 -16.11
N TYR A 132 8.11 16.49 -15.08
CA TYR A 132 8.57 17.87 -14.94
C TYR A 132 10.10 17.94 -14.79
N ARG A 133 10.69 17.03 -14.01
CA ARG A 133 12.11 17.05 -13.67
C ARG A 133 13.01 16.34 -14.68
N GLU A 134 12.61 15.17 -15.15
CA GLU A 134 13.43 14.27 -15.98
C GLU A 134 12.95 14.24 -17.44
N ARG A 135 11.77 14.78 -17.75
CA ARG A 135 11.12 14.72 -19.08
C ARG A 135 10.88 13.30 -19.59
N THR A 136 10.92 12.32 -18.69
CA THR A 136 10.69 10.90 -18.98
C THR A 136 9.46 10.41 -18.24
N LEU A 137 8.66 9.58 -18.91
CA LEU A 137 7.55 8.83 -18.31
C LEU A 137 7.98 7.39 -18.03
N PRO A 138 7.31 6.68 -17.08
CA PRO A 138 7.59 5.28 -16.83
C PRO A 138 7.43 4.42 -18.09
N GLU A 139 8.33 3.46 -18.30
CA GLU A 139 8.30 2.54 -19.44
C GLU A 139 6.97 1.77 -19.55
N LEU A 140 6.30 1.56 -18.41
CA LEU A 140 4.98 0.93 -18.31
C LEU A 140 3.95 1.56 -19.27
N ILE A 141 3.96 2.89 -19.45
CA ILE A 141 2.99 3.62 -20.29
C ILE A 141 3.12 3.25 -21.77
N TYR A 142 4.31 2.84 -22.21
CA TYR A 142 4.57 2.46 -23.60
C TYR A 142 4.22 1.00 -23.89
N SER A 143 3.84 0.21 -22.88
CA SER A 143 3.45 -1.18 -23.05
C SER A 143 1.99 -1.30 -23.53
N ASN A 144 1.73 -2.18 -24.49
CA ASN A 144 0.35 -2.53 -24.87
C ASN A 144 -0.48 -3.04 -23.69
N ASN A 145 0.16 -3.70 -22.71
CA ASN A 145 -0.52 -4.20 -21.51
C ASN A 145 -1.12 -3.07 -20.68
N PHE A 146 -0.50 -1.89 -20.67
CA PHE A 146 -0.99 -0.74 -19.92
C PHE A 146 -2.33 -0.24 -20.47
N TYR A 147 -2.44 -0.04 -21.79
CA TYR A 147 -3.69 0.40 -22.40
C TYR A 147 -4.83 -0.62 -22.22
N VAL A 148 -4.51 -1.92 -22.30
CA VAL A 148 -5.49 -2.99 -22.02
C VAL A 148 -5.91 -2.96 -20.54
N ALA A 149 -4.97 -2.79 -19.61
CA ALA A 149 -5.26 -2.68 -18.18
C ALA A 149 -6.17 -1.48 -17.88
N ILE A 150 -5.87 -0.30 -18.44
CA ILE A 150 -6.72 0.90 -18.30
C ILE A 150 -8.11 0.65 -18.89
N GLY A 151 -8.21 0.02 -20.06
CA GLY A 151 -9.49 -0.36 -20.65
C GLY A 151 -10.32 -1.28 -19.75
N LEU A 152 -9.69 -2.26 -19.12
CA LEU A 152 -10.33 -3.17 -18.16
C LEU A 152 -10.74 -2.45 -16.86
N MET A 153 -9.92 -1.53 -16.33
CA MET A 153 -10.27 -0.71 -15.16
C MET A 153 -11.48 0.18 -15.43
N VAL A 154 -11.54 0.80 -16.61
CA VAL A 154 -12.67 1.64 -17.05
C VAL A 154 -13.92 0.78 -17.21
N LEU A 155 -13.82 -0.36 -17.88
CA LEU A 155 -14.92 -1.31 -18.02
C LEU A 155 -15.44 -1.76 -16.65
N GLY A 156 -14.55 -2.14 -15.74
CA GLY A 156 -14.91 -2.47 -14.36
C GLY A 156 -15.64 -1.33 -13.68
N SER A 157 -15.08 -0.12 -13.71
CA SER A 157 -15.70 1.06 -13.08
C SER A 157 -17.10 1.34 -13.61
N ILE A 158 -17.33 1.16 -14.93
CA ILE A 158 -18.65 1.29 -15.55
C ILE A 158 -19.60 0.20 -15.05
N LEU A 159 -19.14 -1.07 -14.99
CA LEU A 159 -19.95 -2.17 -14.46
C LEU A 159 -20.35 -1.92 -13.00
N PHE A 160 -19.42 -1.42 -12.17
CA PHE A 160 -19.69 -1.06 -10.78
C PHE A 160 -20.69 0.11 -10.66
N ALA A 161 -20.49 1.18 -11.43
CA ALA A 161 -21.42 2.31 -11.45
C ALA A 161 -22.82 1.89 -11.91
N SER A 162 -22.91 1.02 -12.92
CA SER A 162 -24.19 0.55 -13.46
C SER A 162 -25.02 -0.23 -12.42
N GLN A 163 -24.36 -0.98 -11.52
CA GLN A 163 -25.03 -1.67 -10.41
C GLN A 163 -25.68 -0.69 -9.44
N THR A 164 -25.00 0.43 -9.17
CA THR A 164 -25.49 1.47 -8.24
C THR A 164 -26.64 2.27 -8.85
N ILE A 165 -26.59 2.56 -10.16
CA ILE A 165 -27.56 3.44 -10.84
C ILE A 165 -28.83 2.70 -11.28
N PHE A 166 -28.71 1.48 -11.82
CA PHE A 166 -29.82 0.81 -12.51
C PHE A 166 -30.53 -0.27 -11.68
N TYR A 167 -30.01 -0.63 -10.50
CA TYR A 167 -30.63 -1.55 -9.51
C TYR A 167 -31.28 -2.83 -10.09
N PHE A 168 -30.66 -3.47 -11.08
CA PHE A 168 -31.15 -4.73 -11.64
C PHE A 168 -30.77 -5.93 -10.75
N ARG A 169 -31.64 -6.30 -9.80
CA ARG A 169 -31.40 -7.42 -8.86
C ARG A 169 -31.06 -8.76 -9.53
N ARG A 170 -31.58 -9.01 -10.75
CA ARG A 170 -31.38 -10.28 -11.48
C ARG A 170 -30.04 -10.38 -12.21
N LEU A 171 -29.39 -9.24 -12.48
CA LEU A 171 -28.10 -9.16 -13.20
C LEU A 171 -26.93 -8.81 -12.26
N TYR A 172 -27.22 -8.54 -10.99
CA TYR A 172 -26.21 -8.18 -9.99
C TYR A 172 -25.10 -9.22 -9.92
N GLY A 173 -25.44 -10.52 -9.81
CA GLY A 173 -24.44 -11.57 -9.68
C GLY A 173 -23.44 -11.61 -10.84
N ILE A 174 -23.93 -11.48 -12.07
CA ILE A 174 -23.10 -11.51 -13.30
C ILE A 174 -22.28 -10.23 -13.42
N SER A 175 -22.92 -9.05 -13.29
CA SER A 175 -22.24 -7.76 -13.43
C SER A 175 -21.16 -7.56 -12.37
N HIS A 176 -21.40 -8.00 -11.14
CA HIS A 176 -20.43 -7.97 -10.06
C HIS A 176 -19.28 -8.94 -10.28
N SER A 177 -19.56 -10.16 -10.78
CA SER A 177 -18.51 -11.12 -11.14
C SER A 177 -17.63 -10.60 -12.29
N LEU A 178 -18.23 -9.98 -13.31
CA LEU A 178 -17.49 -9.35 -14.41
C LEU A 178 -16.64 -8.16 -13.93
N TRP A 179 -17.15 -7.40 -12.96
CA TRP A 179 -16.37 -6.35 -12.31
C TRP A 179 -15.11 -6.93 -11.65
N HIS A 180 -15.24 -7.96 -10.80
CA HIS A 180 -14.10 -8.64 -10.16
C HIS A 180 -13.07 -9.14 -11.16
N ILE A 181 -13.52 -9.82 -12.22
CA ILE A 181 -12.64 -10.34 -13.28
C ILE A 181 -11.90 -9.21 -13.99
N SER A 182 -12.62 -8.15 -14.38
CA SER A 182 -12.02 -7.02 -15.08
C SER A 182 -10.95 -6.32 -14.24
N MET A 183 -11.23 -6.05 -12.96
CA MET A 183 -10.29 -5.40 -12.05
C MET A 183 -9.07 -6.28 -11.76
N SER A 184 -9.28 -7.58 -11.51
CA SER A 184 -8.20 -8.52 -11.21
C SER A 184 -7.24 -8.71 -12.38
N LEU A 185 -7.78 -8.82 -13.61
CA LEU A 185 -6.98 -8.90 -14.82
C LEU A 185 -6.25 -7.58 -15.10
N ALA A 186 -6.89 -6.44 -14.85
CA ALA A 186 -6.24 -5.14 -14.97
C ALA A 186 -5.02 -5.03 -14.05
N ILE A 187 -5.17 -5.41 -12.76
CA ILE A 187 -4.06 -5.44 -11.80
C ILE A 187 -2.95 -6.36 -12.32
N ALA A 188 -3.26 -7.58 -12.75
CA ALA A 188 -2.27 -8.52 -13.27
C ALA A 188 -1.48 -8.00 -14.48
N LEU A 189 -2.13 -7.23 -15.36
CA LEU A 189 -1.49 -6.62 -16.53
C LEU A 189 -0.66 -5.39 -16.18
N LEU A 190 -1.04 -4.67 -15.12
CA LEU A 190 -0.42 -3.43 -14.68
C LEU A 190 0.84 -3.68 -13.83
N LEU A 191 0.93 -4.86 -13.20
CA LEU A 191 2.14 -5.26 -12.49
C LEU A 191 3.33 -5.38 -13.45
N PRO A 192 4.49 -4.80 -13.10
CA PRO A 192 5.67 -4.91 -13.93
C PRO A 192 6.23 -6.34 -13.87
N ARG A 193 6.54 -6.90 -15.04
CA ARG A 193 7.12 -8.24 -15.19
C ARG A 193 8.65 -8.14 -15.20
N TYR A 194 9.24 -7.75 -14.08
CA TYR A 194 10.70 -7.65 -13.99
C TYR A 194 11.31 -9.05 -13.95
N GLN A 195 12.16 -9.35 -14.94
CA GLN A 195 13.00 -10.56 -14.95
C GLN A 195 14.21 -10.43 -13.99
N ASN A 196 14.49 -9.23 -13.48
CA ASN A 196 15.60 -8.95 -12.58
C ASN A 196 15.22 -7.79 -11.63
N ILE A 197 14.65 -8.08 -10.46
CA ILE A 197 14.20 -7.06 -9.50
C ILE A 197 15.35 -6.17 -9.02
N ASP A 198 16.56 -6.72 -9.04
CA ASP A 198 17.77 -6.01 -8.66
C ASP A 198 17.93 -4.74 -9.49
N SER A 199 17.56 -4.73 -10.78
CA SER A 199 17.62 -3.51 -11.57
C SER A 199 16.60 -2.47 -11.11
N PHE A 200 15.38 -2.87 -10.73
CA PHE A 200 14.33 -1.95 -10.27
C PHE A 200 14.69 -1.29 -8.93
N TRP A 201 15.10 -2.07 -7.94
CA TRP A 201 15.53 -1.52 -6.65
C TRP A 201 16.87 -0.78 -6.76
N THR A 202 17.81 -1.27 -7.58
CA THR A 202 19.09 -0.58 -7.80
C THR A 202 18.90 0.74 -8.54
N GLU A 203 17.99 0.81 -9.52
CA GLU A 203 17.65 2.08 -10.19
C GLU A 203 16.97 3.05 -9.21
N ASN A 204 16.02 2.58 -8.41
CA ASN A 204 15.39 3.42 -7.37
C ASN A 204 16.39 3.91 -6.32
N LEU A 205 17.35 3.07 -5.90
CA LEU A 205 18.43 3.46 -4.99
C LEU A 205 19.40 4.46 -5.64
N LYS A 206 19.72 4.29 -6.93
CA LYS A 206 20.54 5.24 -7.70
C LYS A 206 19.87 6.59 -7.88
N ILE A 207 18.56 6.62 -8.13
CA ILE A 207 17.77 7.85 -8.20
C ILE A 207 17.81 8.57 -6.85
N ASN A 208 17.67 7.84 -5.74
CA ASN A 208 17.79 8.45 -4.41
C ASN A 208 19.18 9.02 -4.14
N SER A 209 20.26 8.31 -4.47
CA SER A 209 21.62 8.80 -4.23
C SER A 209 22.00 9.99 -5.13
N THR A 210 21.57 9.99 -6.39
CA THR A 210 21.75 11.15 -7.30
C THR A 210 20.90 12.35 -6.91
N ASN A 211 19.73 12.11 -6.30
CA ASN A 211 18.93 13.18 -5.72
C ASN A 211 19.60 13.80 -4.50
N GLU A 212 20.22 13.00 -3.63
CA GLU A 212 21.02 13.50 -2.50
C GLU A 212 22.28 14.24 -2.97
N SER A 213 22.97 13.77 -4.02
CA SER A 213 24.16 14.46 -4.53
C SER A 213 23.86 15.79 -5.22
N ASN A 214 22.64 15.95 -5.75
CA ASN A 214 22.17 17.19 -6.39
C ASN A 214 21.47 18.15 -5.41
N GLN A 215 21.29 17.77 -4.14
CA GLN A 215 20.91 18.73 -3.10
C GLN A 215 22.12 19.63 -2.81
N PRO A 216 22.00 20.98 -2.84
CA PRO A 216 23.07 21.84 -2.37
C PRO A 216 23.39 21.44 -0.93
N LYS A 217 24.64 21.01 -0.72
CA LYS A 217 25.17 20.68 0.60
C LYS A 217 24.76 21.81 1.54
N PRO A 218 24.06 21.54 2.66
CA PRO A 218 23.72 22.60 3.60
C PRO A 218 25.01 23.34 3.92
N PRO A 219 24.98 24.69 3.94
CA PRO A 219 26.19 25.46 4.18
C PRO A 219 26.84 24.89 5.43
N ILE A 220 28.10 24.46 5.28
CA ILE A 220 28.93 24.13 6.43
C ILE A 220 29.00 25.45 7.20
N ILE A 221 28.16 25.59 8.22
CA ILE A 221 28.37 26.58 9.25
C ILE A 221 29.72 26.16 9.82
N ALA A 222 30.77 26.88 9.42
CA ALA A 222 32.07 26.76 10.02
C ALA A 222 31.86 27.01 11.51
N ILE A 223 31.84 25.93 12.29
CA ILE A 223 31.90 26.02 13.73
C ILE A 223 33.23 26.74 13.99
N ALA A 224 33.14 27.97 14.47
CA ALA A 224 34.31 28.74 14.89
C ALA A 224 35.16 27.87 15.84
N PRO A 225 36.50 27.96 15.78
CA PRO A 225 37.34 27.18 16.68
C PRO A 225 36.93 27.45 18.12
N ALA A 226 36.73 26.38 18.89
CA ALA A 226 36.42 26.49 20.31
C ALA A 226 37.47 27.37 21.00
N PRO A 227 37.08 28.28 21.91
CA PRO A 227 38.03 29.07 22.66
C PRO A 227 38.97 28.15 23.46
N PRO A 228 40.24 28.53 23.63
CA PRO A 228 41.23 27.68 24.30
C PRO A 228 40.81 27.38 25.74
N PRO A 229 41.14 26.19 26.26
CA PRO A 229 40.75 25.79 27.60
C PRO A 229 41.38 26.71 28.65
N PRO A 230 40.65 27.05 29.73
CA PRO A 230 41.21 27.82 30.82
C PRO A 230 42.37 27.05 31.46
N THR A 231 43.45 27.79 31.71
CA THR A 231 44.65 27.33 32.38
C THR A 231 44.34 26.74 33.76
N THR A 232 44.99 25.61 34.02
CA THR A 232 45.04 24.85 35.27
C THR A 232 44.87 25.67 36.54
N ALA A 233 43.81 25.38 37.31
CA ALA A 233 43.73 25.64 38.74
C ALA A 233 43.56 24.30 39.48
N SER A 234 44.63 23.90 40.17
CA SER A 234 44.75 23.05 41.37
C SER A 234 43.70 21.96 41.67
N CYS A 235 44.21 20.73 41.84
CA CYS A 235 43.58 19.56 42.43
C CYS A 235 42.83 19.81 43.74
N GLN A 236 41.61 19.28 43.87
CA GLN A 236 41.08 18.74 45.13
C GLN A 236 40.54 17.32 44.87
N GLN A 237 41.15 16.33 45.50
CA GLN A 237 40.63 14.96 45.60
C GLN A 237 39.30 14.98 46.37
N HIS A 238 38.24 14.41 45.79
CA HIS A 238 37.03 14.09 46.55
C HIS A 238 36.64 12.61 46.38
N ASN A 239 36.21 12.04 47.51
CA ASN A 239 36.20 10.64 47.90
C ASN A 239 35.35 9.69 47.03
N ASN A 240 35.82 8.44 46.92
CA ASN A 240 35.16 7.28 46.30
C ASN A 240 33.86 6.78 47.01
N ASN A 241 33.24 7.56 47.89
CA ASN A 241 32.10 7.10 48.70
C ASN A 241 30.73 7.36 48.07
N ASP A 242 30.64 8.14 46.98
CA ASP A 242 29.36 8.48 46.35
C ASP A 242 28.86 7.42 45.34
N ILE A 243 29.74 6.51 44.90
CA ILE A 243 29.40 5.48 43.91
C ILE A 243 28.54 4.36 44.51
N MET A 244 28.63 4.09 45.82
CA MET A 244 27.82 3.04 46.46
C MET A 244 26.37 3.47 46.75
N ASN A 245 26.08 4.77 46.82
CA ASN A 245 24.74 5.26 47.14
C ASN A 245 23.80 5.33 45.91
N PHE A 246 24.35 5.42 44.69
CA PHE A 246 23.55 5.45 43.47
C PHE A 246 22.93 4.09 43.15
N ASN A 247 23.66 2.99 43.37
CA ASN A 247 23.17 1.64 43.09
C ASN A 247 22.05 1.18 44.04
N SER A 248 21.95 1.74 45.26
CA SER A 248 20.85 1.44 46.18
C SER A 248 19.54 2.14 45.82
N GLN A 249 19.60 3.28 45.11
CA GLN A 249 18.41 4.04 44.68
C GLN A 249 17.79 3.45 43.41
N VAL A 250 18.61 2.98 42.47
CA VAL A 250 18.15 2.38 41.21
C VAL A 250 17.41 1.05 41.42
N ASN A 251 17.88 0.21 42.36
CA ASN A 251 17.25 -1.08 42.64
C ASN A 251 15.89 -0.99 43.37
N LYS A 252 15.52 0.18 43.93
CA LYS A 252 14.19 0.42 44.51
C LYS A 252 13.17 0.94 43.50
N ALA A 253 13.59 1.38 42.33
CA ALA A 253 12.71 1.94 41.30
C ALA A 253 12.15 0.90 40.31
N PHE A 254 12.64 -0.35 40.36
CA PHE A 254 12.27 -1.44 39.43
C PHE A 254 11.54 -2.62 40.09
N ALA A 255 11.02 -2.44 41.30
CA ALA A 255 10.19 -3.44 41.99
C ALA A 255 8.75 -2.93 42.14
N LEU A 256 8.00 -2.92 41.04
CA LEU A 256 6.54 -3.10 40.98
C LEU A 256 6.19 -3.80 39.66
#